data_AF-A0A5C8ML64-F1
#
_entry.id   AF-A0A5C8ML64-F1
#
_cell.length_a   1.000
_cell.length_b   1.000
_cell.length_c   1.000
_cell.angle_alpha   90.00
_cell.angle_beta   90.00
_cell.angle_gamma   90.00
#
_symmetry.space_group_name_H-M   'P 1'
#
loop_
_entity.id
_entity.type
_entity.pdbx_description
1 polymer ?
#
loop_
_entity_poly.entity_id
_entity_poly.type
_entity_poly.pdbx_seq_one_letter_code
_entity_poly.pdbx_strand_id
1 'polypeptide(L)'
;MNEYTFPILYGVVVGVLTRLYLLRTDYRQYPTYLHGKTIHIALGVIAAGLGTIAVPAIMEKEFTAITFLALAASQFREVRNMERNTLNELDQYELVPRGKTYIEGIAIVFEGRNYLVIFTSFFSTLAYLIWNVWAAMVVSVICLFIAHRLMTGNRLKDIADVEYVKPHFE
;
A
#
# COMPACT_ATOMS: atom_id res chain seq x y z
N MET A 1 31.99 -1.66 -0.88
CA MET A 1 30.52 -1.55 -0.96
C MET A 1 30.19 -0.45 -1.93
N ASN A 2 29.19 -0.63 -2.80
CA ASN A 2 28.84 0.37 -3.82
C ASN A 2 28.14 1.57 -3.15
N GLU A 3 28.21 2.76 -3.74
CA GLU A 3 27.61 3.99 -3.21
C GLU A 3 26.09 3.87 -3.02
N TYR A 4 25.45 2.97 -3.77
CA TYR A 4 24.03 2.68 -3.69
C TYR A 4 23.64 1.69 -2.59
N THR A 5 24.57 0.94 -1.99
CA THR A 5 24.21 -0.15 -1.06
C THR A 5 23.47 0.36 0.19
N PHE A 6 23.96 1.40 0.84
CA PHE A 6 23.30 1.97 2.04
C PHE A 6 21.99 2.70 1.70
N PRO A 7 21.92 3.56 0.67
CA PRO A 7 20.66 4.14 0.22
C PRO A 7 19.61 3.08 -0.12
N ILE A 8 20.00 2.01 -0.81
CA ILE A 8 19.08 0.93 -1.16
C ILE A 8 18.54 0.25 0.10
N LEU A 9 19.43 -0.13 1.01
CA LEU A 9 19.02 -0.77 2.26
C LEU A 9 18.07 0.14 3.07
N TYR A 10 18.39 1.42 3.16
CA TYR A 10 17.57 2.41 3.83
C TYR A 10 16.17 2.50 3.21
N GLY A 11 16.09 2.66 1.89
CA GLY A 11 14.81 2.74 1.16
C GLY A 11 13.95 1.49 1.31
N VAL A 12 14.54 0.30 1.24
CA VAL A 12 13.84 -0.97 1.45
C VAL A 12 13.27 -1.04 2.86
N VAL A 13 14.07 -0.72 3.88
CA VAL A 13 13.61 -0.73 5.28
C VAL A 13 12.46 0.24 5.48
N VAL A 14 12.57 1.48 4.98
CA VAL A 14 11.50 2.47 5.08
C VAL A 14 10.23 2.02 4.35
N GLY A 15 10.36 1.44 3.16
CA GLY A 15 9.22 0.90 2.41
C GLY A 15 8.53 -0.26 3.14
N VAL A 16 9.29 -1.18 3.72
CA VAL A 16 8.75 -2.29 4.52
C VAL A 16 8.06 -1.78 5.79
N LEU A 17 8.67 -0.82 6.50
CA LEU A 17 8.03 -0.18 7.67
C LEU A 17 6.74 0.52 7.28
N THR A 18 6.73 1.21 6.14
CA THR A 18 5.52 1.82 5.58
C THR A 18 4.47 0.76 5.30
N ARG A 19 4.82 -0.38 4.70
CA ARG A 19 3.87 -1.47 4.46
C ARG A 19 3.26 -1.99 5.76
N LEU A 20 4.09 -2.25 6.77
CA LEU A 20 3.63 -2.74 8.06
C LEU A 20 2.69 -1.74 8.75
N TYR A 21 3.01 -0.45 8.65
CA TYR A 21 2.16 0.62 9.17
C TYR A 21 0.81 0.72 8.43
N LEU A 22 0.81 0.56 7.10
CA LEU A 22 -0.40 0.56 6.28
C LEU A 22 -1.23 -0.72 6.43
N LEU A 23 -0.71 -1.76 7.10
CA LEU A 23 -1.37 -3.04 7.28
C LEU A 23 -2.46 -2.95 8.36
N ARG A 24 -3.62 -2.42 8.00
CA ARG A 24 -4.81 -2.41 8.86
C ARG A 24 -5.75 -3.53 8.46
N THR A 25 -6.05 -4.43 9.40
CA THR A 25 -7.02 -5.50 9.22
C THR A 25 -8.25 -5.24 10.07
N ASP A 26 -9.34 -4.84 9.41
CA ASP A 26 -10.67 -4.85 10.03
C ASP A 26 -11.40 -6.09 9.53
N TYR A 27 -11.51 -7.10 10.40
CA TYR A 27 -12.15 -8.38 10.07
C TYR A 27 -13.62 -8.24 9.68
N ARG A 28 -14.30 -7.18 10.14
CA ARG A 28 -15.71 -6.90 9.83
C ARG A 28 -15.86 -6.45 8.40
N GLN A 29 -14.93 -5.62 7.94
CA GLN A 29 -14.91 -5.08 6.59
C GLN A 29 -14.23 -6.02 5.60
N TYR A 30 -13.34 -6.91 6.05
CA TYR A 30 -12.64 -7.87 5.22
C TYR A 30 -12.16 -9.01 6.12
N PRO A 31 -12.60 -10.25 5.93
CA PRO A 31 -12.12 -11.38 6.73
C PRO A 31 -10.67 -11.72 6.36
N THR A 32 -9.68 -10.99 6.89
CA THR A 32 -8.26 -11.30 6.65
C THR A 32 -7.81 -12.43 7.57
N TYR A 33 -7.56 -13.60 7.00
CA TYR A 33 -6.82 -14.67 7.67
C TYR A 33 -5.32 -14.39 7.65
N LEU A 34 -4.55 -15.11 8.48
CA LEU A 34 -3.08 -14.97 8.57
C LEU A 34 -2.41 -15.02 7.19
N HIS A 35 -2.93 -15.87 6.29
CA HIS A 35 -2.39 -16.07 4.95
C HIS A 35 -2.56 -14.84 4.03
N GLY A 36 -3.65 -14.08 4.17
CA GLY A 36 -3.83 -12.82 3.42
C GLY A 36 -2.81 -11.77 3.86
N LYS A 37 -2.52 -11.70 5.17
CA LYS A 37 -1.50 -10.78 5.70
C LYS A 37 -0.11 -11.08 5.13
N THR A 38 0.26 -12.36 5.03
CA THR A 38 1.57 -12.75 4.49
C THR A 38 1.74 -12.36 3.02
N ILE A 39 0.71 -12.55 2.20
CA ILE A 39 0.72 -12.14 0.78
C ILE A 39 0.92 -10.63 0.68
N HIS A 40 0.18 -9.86 1.46
CA HIS A 40 0.31 -8.41 1.47
C HIS A 40 1.69 -7.93 1.92
N ILE A 41 2.29 -8.54 2.93
CA ILE A 41 3.64 -8.18 3.38
C ILE A 41 4.65 -8.49 2.27
N ALA A 42 4.58 -9.68 1.66
CA ALA A 42 5.48 -10.07 0.57
C ALA A 42 5.43 -9.09 -0.62
N LEU A 43 4.23 -8.71 -1.05
CA LEU A 43 4.03 -7.71 -2.11
C LEU A 43 4.55 -6.33 -1.73
N GLY A 44 4.43 -5.95 -0.46
CA GLY A 44 5.00 -4.70 0.03
C GLY A 44 6.53 -4.70 0.07
N VAL A 45 7.16 -5.83 0.35
CA VAL A 45 8.63 -5.98 0.22
C VAL A 45 9.05 -5.81 -1.24
N ILE A 46 8.33 -6.43 -2.17
CA ILE A 46 8.57 -6.29 -3.62
C ILE A 46 8.41 -4.82 -4.03
N ALA A 47 7.32 -4.16 -3.61
CA ALA A 47 7.07 -2.74 -3.84
C ALA A 47 8.22 -1.86 -3.30
N ALA A 48 8.66 -2.10 -2.07
CA ALA A 48 9.75 -1.36 -1.46
C ALA A 48 11.04 -1.49 -2.27
N GLY A 49 11.41 -2.72 -2.65
CA GLY A 49 12.58 -3.01 -3.48
C GLY A 49 12.53 -2.31 -4.84
N LEU A 50 11.41 -2.36 -5.53
CA LEU A 50 11.23 -1.72 -6.82
C LEU A 50 11.35 -0.20 -6.76
N GLY A 51 10.67 0.43 -5.80
CA GLY A 51 10.76 1.89 -5.62
C GLY A 51 12.17 2.35 -5.31
N THR A 52 12.90 1.56 -4.52
CA THR A 52 14.29 1.85 -4.18
C THR A 52 15.25 1.65 -5.36
N ILE A 53 15.16 0.54 -6.10
CA ILE A 53 16.06 0.22 -7.21
C ILE A 53 15.84 1.16 -8.40
N ALA A 54 14.63 1.71 -8.56
CA ALA A 54 14.34 2.69 -9.61
C ALA A 54 15.24 3.94 -9.53
N VAL A 55 15.67 4.36 -8.34
CA VAL A 55 16.54 5.54 -8.18
C VAL A 55 17.93 5.36 -8.80
N PRO A 56 18.76 4.38 -8.38
CA PRO A 56 20.08 4.16 -8.98
C PRO A 56 19.97 3.82 -10.46
N ALA A 57 18.95 3.08 -10.91
CA ALA A 57 18.75 2.79 -12.33
C ALA A 57 18.56 4.07 -13.17
N ILE A 58 17.81 5.06 -12.66
CA ILE A 58 17.66 6.36 -13.33
C ILE A 58 18.99 7.14 -13.33
N MET A 59 19.74 7.11 -12.22
CA MET A 59 21.04 7.80 -12.11
C MET A 59 22.09 7.23 -13.06
N GLU A 60 22.12 5.90 -13.22
CA GLU A 60 22.98 5.17 -14.16
C GLU A 60 22.43 5.17 -15.60
N LYS A 61 21.29 5.82 -15.85
CA LYS A 61 20.63 5.88 -17.17
C LYS A 61 20.24 4.49 -17.71
N GLU A 62 20.05 3.52 -16.82
CA GLU A 62 19.51 2.19 -17.12
C GLU A 62 17.98 2.25 -17.25
N PHE A 63 17.50 2.94 -18.29
CA PHE A 63 16.05 3.12 -18.51
C PHE A 63 15.29 1.81 -18.75
N THR A 64 15.99 0.71 -19.02
CA THR A 64 15.42 -0.65 -19.08
C THR A 64 14.73 -1.04 -17.77
N ALA A 65 15.13 -0.46 -16.62
CA ALA A 65 14.50 -0.71 -15.33
C ALA A 65 13.02 -0.31 -15.27
N ILE A 66 12.54 0.55 -16.19
CA ILE A 66 11.11 0.90 -16.28
C ILE A 66 10.23 -0.34 -16.55
N THR A 67 10.80 -1.38 -17.16
CA THR A 67 10.10 -2.66 -17.40
C THR A 67 9.76 -3.38 -16.09
N PHE A 68 10.59 -3.27 -15.05
CA PHE A 68 10.28 -3.82 -13.72
C PHE A 68 9.13 -3.08 -13.05
N LEU A 69 9.01 -1.77 -13.25
CA LEU A 69 7.87 -0.99 -12.77
C LEU A 69 6.57 -1.40 -13.49
N ALA A 70 6.62 -1.66 -14.81
CA ALA A 70 5.48 -2.16 -15.56
C ALA A 70 5.03 -3.56 -15.10
N LEU A 71 6.00 -4.45 -14.82
CA LEU A 71 5.72 -5.77 -14.25
C LEU A 71 5.05 -5.64 -12.88
N ALA A 72 5.52 -4.72 -12.04
CA ALA A 72 4.95 -4.45 -10.72
C ALA A 72 3.51 -3.93 -10.77
N ALA A 73 3.23 -3.00 -11.70
CA ALA A 73 1.87 -2.52 -11.93
C ALA A 73 0.91 -3.67 -12.28
N SER A 74 1.38 -4.60 -13.12
CA SER A 74 0.62 -5.82 -13.42
C SER A 74 0.39 -6.68 -12.16
N GLN A 75 1.42 -6.87 -11.32
CA GLN A 75 1.29 -7.62 -10.08
C GLN A 75 0.27 -7.00 -9.12
N PHE A 76 0.26 -5.67 -8.96
CA PHE A 76 -0.70 -5.02 -8.07
C PHE A 76 -2.13 -5.08 -8.62
N ARG A 77 -2.32 -5.01 -9.93
CA ARG A 77 -3.62 -5.24 -10.55
C ARG A 77 -4.12 -6.66 -10.30
N GLU A 78 -3.24 -7.66 -10.38
CA GLU A 78 -3.63 -9.04 -10.05
C GLU A 78 -3.99 -9.19 -8.56
N VAL A 79 -3.34 -8.45 -7.67
CA VAL A 79 -3.74 -8.38 -6.25
C VAL A 79 -5.15 -7.82 -6.11
N ARG A 80 -5.46 -6.69 -6.77
CA ARG A 80 -6.82 -6.15 -6.79
C ARG A 80 -7.83 -7.17 -7.31
N ASN A 81 -7.51 -7.85 -8.42
CA ASN A 81 -8.40 -8.86 -9.00
C ASN A 81 -8.64 -10.01 -8.02
N MET A 82 -7.58 -10.51 -7.38
CA MET A 82 -7.65 -11.56 -6.36
C MET A 82 -8.58 -11.13 -5.22
N GLU A 83 -8.36 -9.95 -4.64
CA GLU A 83 -9.16 -9.44 -3.53
C GLU A 83 -10.63 -9.27 -3.91
N ARG A 84 -10.89 -8.68 -5.07
CA ARG A 84 -12.24 -8.47 -5.57
C ARG A 84 -12.97 -9.78 -5.80
N ASN A 85 -12.32 -10.76 -6.42
CA ASN A 85 -12.92 -12.04 -6.73
C ASN A 85 -13.22 -12.81 -5.44
N THR A 86 -12.27 -12.88 -4.51
CA THR A 86 -12.48 -13.52 -3.20
C THR A 86 -13.64 -12.90 -2.45
N LEU A 87 -13.73 -11.57 -2.40
CA LEU A 87 -14.84 -10.89 -1.72
C LEU A 87 -16.18 -11.13 -2.41
N ASN A 88 -16.24 -11.11 -3.75
CA ASN A 88 -17.46 -11.40 -4.49
C ASN A 88 -17.96 -12.83 -4.28
N GLU A 89 -17.06 -13.80 -4.15
CA GLU A 89 -17.43 -15.18 -3.81
C GLU A 89 -17.96 -15.28 -2.38
N LEU A 90 -17.30 -14.63 -1.42
CA LEU A 90 -17.73 -14.62 -0.02
C LEU A 90 -19.08 -13.91 0.18
N ASP A 91 -19.35 -12.83 -0.55
CA ASP A 91 -20.57 -12.03 -0.44
C ASP A 91 -21.84 -12.84 -0.78
N GLN A 92 -21.71 -13.93 -1.54
CA GLN A 92 -22.82 -14.82 -1.91
C GLN A 92 -23.33 -15.66 -0.72
N TYR A 93 -22.51 -15.82 0.32
CA TYR A 93 -22.85 -16.61 1.51
C TYR A 93 -23.35 -15.75 2.67
N GLU A 94 -23.34 -14.41 2.51
CA GLU A 94 -23.78 -13.47 3.54
C GLU A 94 -25.29 -13.23 3.46
N LEU A 95 -25.94 -13.11 4.63
CA LEU A 95 -27.38 -12.80 4.71
C LEU A 95 -27.72 -11.43 4.12
N VAL A 96 -26.78 -10.48 4.22
CA VAL A 96 -26.89 -9.14 3.66
C VAL A 96 -25.65 -8.87 2.81
N PRO A 97 -25.78 -8.76 1.48
CA PRO A 97 -24.64 -8.54 0.60
C PRO A 97 -24.08 -7.12 0.79
N ARG A 98 -22.76 -7.01 0.69
CA ARG A 98 -22.01 -5.74 0.77
C ARG A 98 -22.18 -4.91 -0.50
N GLY A 99 -22.34 -5.58 -1.64
CA GLY A 99 -22.51 -4.95 -2.94
C GLY A 99 -21.20 -4.70 -3.69
N LYS A 100 -21.28 -4.83 -5.03
CA LYS A 100 -20.11 -4.82 -5.93
C LYS A 100 -19.28 -3.55 -5.86
N THR A 101 -19.92 -2.39 -5.71
CA THR A 101 -19.21 -1.09 -5.64
C THR A 101 -18.35 -0.98 -4.39
N TYR A 102 -18.84 -1.50 -3.25
CA TYR A 102 -18.09 -1.50 -2.00
C TYR A 102 -16.91 -2.47 -2.06
N ILE A 103 -17.13 -3.66 -2.62
CA ILE A 103 -16.08 -4.66 -2.86
C ILE A 103 -14.97 -4.12 -3.78
N GLU A 104 -15.35 -3.44 -4.86
CA GLU A 104 -14.40 -2.79 -5.77
C GLU A 104 -13.59 -1.70 -5.04
N GLY A 105 -14.24 -0.90 -4.19
CA GLY A 105 -13.58 0.09 -3.35
C GLY A 105 -12.54 -0.53 -2.41
N ILE A 106 -12.87 -1.65 -1.77
CA ILE A 106 -11.92 -2.40 -0.94
C ILE A 106 -10.72 -2.88 -1.77
N ALA A 107 -10.97 -3.48 -2.94
CA ALA A 107 -9.93 -4.04 -3.81
C ALA A 107 -8.95 -2.97 -4.33
N ILE A 108 -9.45 -1.79 -4.71
CA ILE A 108 -8.62 -0.66 -5.17
C ILE A 108 -7.69 -0.17 -4.05
N VAL A 109 -8.13 -0.18 -2.78
CA VAL A 109 -7.28 0.23 -1.65
C VAL A 109 -6.09 -0.72 -1.48
N PHE A 110 -6.26 -2.01 -1.73
CA PHE A 110 -5.14 -2.97 -1.66
C PHE A 110 -4.08 -2.72 -2.72
N GLU A 111 -4.51 -2.39 -3.95
CA GLU A 111 -3.63 -1.93 -5.03
C GLU A 111 -2.91 -0.63 -4.64
N GLY A 112 -3.69 0.36 -4.20
CA GLY A 112 -3.26 1.71 -3.80
C GLY A 112 -2.14 1.69 -2.76
N ARG A 113 -2.27 0.85 -1.73
CA ARG A 113 -1.27 0.74 -0.66
C ARG A 113 0.09 0.28 -1.16
N ASN A 114 0.16 -0.53 -2.22
CA ASN A 114 1.46 -0.94 -2.78
C ASN A 114 2.12 0.22 -3.55
N TYR A 115 1.36 1.06 -4.25
CA TYR A 115 1.91 2.26 -4.87
C TYR A 115 2.47 3.25 -3.83
N LEU A 116 1.78 3.43 -2.69
CA LEU A 116 2.29 4.28 -1.61
C LEU A 116 3.63 3.78 -1.06
N VAL A 117 3.84 2.46 -0.99
CA VAL A 117 5.11 1.86 -0.58
C VAL A 117 6.21 2.14 -1.61
N ILE A 118 5.93 1.99 -2.91
CA ILE A 118 6.88 2.35 -3.99
C ILE A 118 7.31 3.80 -3.86
N PHE A 119 6.36 4.73 -3.75
CA PHE A 119 6.69 6.16 -3.67
C PHE A 119 7.50 6.49 -2.43
N THR A 120 7.12 5.92 -1.28
CA THR A 120 7.82 6.18 -0.03
C THR A 120 9.25 5.66 -0.07
N SER A 121 9.49 4.45 -0.59
CA SER A 121 10.85 3.91 -0.72
C SER A 121 11.67 4.65 -1.79
N PHE A 122 11.06 5.04 -2.91
CA PHE A 122 11.67 5.83 -3.96
C PHE A 122 12.17 7.19 -3.44
N PHE A 123 11.28 8.01 -2.87
CA PHE A 123 11.65 9.35 -2.38
C PHE A 123 12.65 9.29 -1.22
N SER A 124 12.53 8.27 -0.36
CA SER A 124 13.50 8.04 0.74
C SER A 124 14.89 7.73 0.20
N THR A 125 14.98 6.87 -0.81
CA THR A 125 16.26 6.52 -1.45
C THR A 125 16.85 7.71 -2.22
N LEU A 126 15.99 8.44 -2.95
CA LEU A 126 16.37 9.62 -3.72
C LEU A 126 16.92 10.73 -2.82
N ALA A 127 16.25 11.04 -1.71
CA ALA A 127 16.70 12.04 -0.76
C ALA A 127 18.03 11.66 -0.09
N TYR A 128 18.25 10.37 0.15
CA TYR A 128 19.52 9.87 0.67
C TYR A 128 20.66 10.16 -0.32
N LEU A 129 20.46 9.85 -1.60
CA LEU A 129 21.48 9.98 -2.64
C LEU A 129 21.77 11.44 -3.02
N ILE A 130 20.75 12.30 -3.08
CA ILE A 130 20.91 13.70 -3.47
C ILE A 130 21.52 14.55 -2.36
N TRP A 131 21.09 14.34 -1.11
CA TRP A 131 21.47 15.20 0.01
C TRP A 131 22.29 14.47 1.07
N ASN A 132 21.64 13.64 1.87
CA ASN A 132 22.26 12.81 2.93
C ASN A 132 21.18 12.02 3.67
N VAL A 133 21.61 11.19 4.63
CA VAL A 133 20.73 10.40 5.49
C VAL A 133 19.76 11.23 6.35
N TRP A 134 20.14 12.44 6.77
CA TRP A 134 19.26 13.30 7.60
C TRP A 134 18.10 13.85 6.78
N ALA A 135 18.38 14.31 5.56
CA ALA A 135 17.34 14.70 4.60
C ALA A 135 16.44 13.51 4.25
N ALA A 136 17.02 12.33 4.04
CA ALA A 136 16.26 11.10 3.80
C ALA A 136 15.29 10.80 4.95
N MET A 137 15.72 10.94 6.21
CA MET A 137 14.86 10.73 7.37
C MET A 137 13.66 11.67 7.39
N VAL A 138 13.88 12.96 7.15
CA VAL A 138 12.80 13.95 7.09
C VAL A 138 11.81 13.61 5.96
N VAL A 139 12.32 13.30 4.77
CA VAL A 139 11.48 12.94 3.61
C VAL A 139 10.70 11.65 3.88
N SER A 140 11.32 10.62 4.47
CA SER A 140 10.64 9.38 4.83
C SER A 140 9.48 9.62 5.79
N VAL A 141 9.66 10.48 6.80
CA VAL A 141 8.58 10.85 7.75
C VAL A 141 7.45 11.58 7.02
N ILE A 142 7.76 12.55 6.17
CA ILE A 142 6.75 13.27 5.37
C ILE A 142 5.99 12.30 4.46
N CYS A 143 6.68 11.42 3.73
CA CYS A 143 6.06 10.41 2.88
C CYS A 143 5.17 9.45 3.68
N LEU A 144 5.58 9.03 4.89
CA LEU A 144 4.76 8.21 5.77
C LEU A 144 3.46 8.93 6.17
N PHE A 145 3.53 10.22 6.52
CA PHE A 145 2.34 11.02 6.84
C PHE A 145 1.42 11.16 5.62
N ILE A 146 1.97 11.40 4.43
CA ILE A 146 1.20 11.46 3.19
C ILE A 146 0.54 10.10 2.91
N ALA A 147 1.29 9.00 3.02
CA ALA A 147 0.76 7.65 2.85
C ALA A 147 -0.37 7.35 3.85
N HIS A 148 -0.23 7.79 5.10
CA HIS A 148 -1.28 7.67 6.11
C HIS A 148 -2.54 8.46 5.76
N ARG A 149 -2.39 9.65 5.19
CA ARG A 149 -3.55 10.44 4.79
C ARG A 149 -4.24 9.84 3.57
N LEU A 150 -3.48 9.39 2.58
CA LEU A 150 -4.00 8.82 1.33
C LEU A 150 -4.57 7.40 1.49
N MET A 151 -4.16 6.64 2.51
CA MET A 151 -4.75 5.31 2.78
C MET A 151 -6.18 5.39 3.36
N THR A 152 -6.62 6.57 3.81
CA THR A 152 -7.88 6.74 4.52
C THR A 152 -8.94 7.26 3.55
N GLY A 153 -9.97 6.44 3.27
CA GLY A 153 -11.13 6.89 2.48
C GLY A 153 -12.05 7.83 3.28
N ASN A 154 -13.05 8.38 2.58
CA ASN A 154 -14.10 9.21 3.19
C ASN A 154 -14.87 8.39 4.24
N ARG A 155 -15.29 9.04 5.32
CA ARG A 155 -16.05 8.42 6.41
C ARG A 155 -17.53 8.71 6.21
N LEU A 156 -18.39 7.81 6.68
CA LEU A 156 -19.86 7.99 6.57
C LEU A 156 -20.34 9.31 7.20
N LYS A 157 -19.68 9.73 8.29
CA LYS A 157 -19.92 11.03 8.95
C LYS A 157 -19.68 12.26 8.06
N ASP A 158 -18.96 12.10 6.95
CA ASP A 158 -18.66 13.21 6.03
C ASP A 158 -19.85 13.49 5.09
N ILE A 159 -20.84 12.59 5.04
CA ILE A 159 -22.02 12.68 4.16
C ILE A 159 -23.36 12.47 4.89
N ALA A 160 -23.35 12.07 6.16
CA ALA A 160 -24.55 11.81 6.95
C ALA A 160 -24.33 12.13 8.43
N ASP A 161 -25.36 12.67 9.08
CA ASP A 161 -25.40 12.81 10.53
C ASP A 161 -25.70 11.45 11.16
N VAL A 162 -24.82 11.01 12.07
CA VAL A 162 -24.91 9.71 12.73
C VAL A 162 -25.29 9.94 14.19
N GLU A 163 -26.52 9.58 14.55
CA GLU A 163 -27.01 9.61 15.93
C GLU A 163 -27.16 8.20 16.50
N TYR A 164 -26.77 8.04 17.77
CA TYR A 164 -26.96 6.78 18.48
C TYR A 164 -28.39 6.66 18.99
N VAL A 165 -29.11 5.63 18.54
CA VAL A 165 -30.45 5.28 19.03
C VAL A 165 -30.39 3.92 19.71
N LYS A 166 -31.04 3.79 20.87
CA LYS A 166 -31.14 2.49 21.56
C LYS A 166 -32.01 1.54 20.73
N PRO A 167 -31.58 0.28 20.50
CA PRO A 167 -32.42 -0.71 19.83
C PRO A 167 -33.74 -0.90 20.58
N HIS A 168 -34.86 -0.80 19.86
CA HIS A 168 -36.20 -1.11 20.34
C HIS A 168 -36.80 -2.18 19.43
N PHE A 169 -37.46 -3.17 20.02
CA PHE A 169 -38.17 -4.23 19.32
C PHE A 169 -39.62 -4.18 19.80
N GLU A 170 -40.57 -4.11 18.87
CA GLU A 170 -42.01 -4.29 19.12
C GLU A 170 -42.38 -5.78 19.15
#